data_AF-A0ABD3F3F0-F1
#
_entry.id   AF-A0ABD3F3F0-F1
#
_cell.length_a   1.000
_cell.length_b   1.000
_cell.length_c   1.000
_cell.angle_alpha   90.00
_cell.angle_beta   90.00
_cell.angle_gamma   90.00
#
_symmetry.space_group_name_H-M   'P 1'
#
loop_
_entity.id
_entity.type
_entity.pdbx_description
1 polymer ?
#
loop_
_entity_poly.entity_id
_entity_poly.type
_entity_poly.pdbx_seq_one_letter_code
_entity_poly.pdbx_strand_id
1 'polypeptide(L)'
;MSVCSLYRQKTNNTVDCYTRGFFDLSSGTHGHAILTLQTIATQWLSSSRNMECAQMKKLAWRLRKNNEDSDIIQLADRPKQKPTDSICRVCSKSFSFLPGRKKTCKSCDHAVCSRCCVKKLVCVMAPDQCSILEKKRTFCSRCIHEVVQSDAVAIAREELVTMRHDSDPVEYSL
;
A
#
# COMPACT_ATOMS: atom_id res chain seq x y z
N MET A 1 -1.54 28.38 2.22
CA MET A 1 -1.91 27.35 3.21
C MET A 1 -0.64 26.71 3.76
N SER A 2 -0.46 26.66 5.08
CA SER A 2 0.62 25.92 5.72
C SER A 2 0.04 24.92 6.72
N VAL A 3 0.60 23.71 6.79
CA VAL A 3 0.15 22.66 7.70
C VAL A 3 1.37 22.00 8.33
N CYS A 4 1.33 21.80 9.65
CA CYS A 4 2.35 21.10 10.41
C CYS A 4 1.69 19.98 11.22
N SER A 5 2.31 18.80 11.21
CA SER A 5 1.88 17.64 12.00
C SER A 5 3.02 17.16 12.89
N LEU A 6 2.72 16.93 14.17
CA LEU A 6 3.60 16.33 15.15
C LEU A 6 3.06 14.94 15.51
N TYR A 7 3.94 13.94 15.42
CA TYR A 7 3.61 12.55 15.73
C TYR A 7 4.34 12.12 16.99
N ARG A 8 3.60 11.62 17.98
CA ARG A 8 4.17 11.11 19.23
C ARG A 8 3.73 9.67 19.43
N GLN A 9 4.69 8.75 19.50
CA GLN A 9 4.40 7.37 19.85
C GLN A 9 3.98 7.28 21.33
N LYS A 10 2.82 6.68 21.59
CA LYS A 10 2.33 6.38 22.95
C LYS A 10 2.62 4.94 23.36
N THR A 11 2.34 4.01 22.46
CA THR A 11 2.58 2.57 22.65
C THR A 11 3.15 2.00 21.35
N ASN A 12 3.46 0.70 21.34
CA ASN A 12 3.95 0.04 20.12
C ASN A 12 3.00 0.17 18.92
N ASN A 13 1.69 0.29 19.18
CA ASN A 13 0.66 0.30 18.13
C ASN A 13 -0.19 1.58 18.12
N THR A 14 0.23 2.63 18.84
CA THR A 14 -0.55 3.87 18.97
C THR A 14 0.34 5.10 18.85
N VAL A 15 -0.06 6.01 17.97
CA VAL A 15 0.60 7.29 17.72
C VAL A 15 -0.44 8.39 17.89
N ASP A 16 -0.13 9.38 18.72
CA ASP A 16 -0.86 10.64 18.75
C ASP A 16 -0.43 11.50 17.56
N CYS A 17 -1.39 12.07 16.87
CA CYS A 17 -1.17 13.03 15.80
C CYS A 17 -1.75 14.39 16.23
N TYR A 18 -0.88 15.39 16.42
CA TYR A 18 -1.29 16.77 16.57
C TYR A 18 -1.05 17.49 15.24
N THR A 19 -2.10 18.00 14.61
CA THR A 19 -2.00 18.72 13.34
C THR A 19 -2.56 20.12 13.51
N ARG A 20 -1.82 21.12 13.01
CA ARG A 20 -2.24 22.51 12.96
C ARG A 20 -2.04 23.05 11.56
N GLY A 21 -3.05 23.75 11.03
CA GLY A 21 -2.98 24.41 9.73
C GLY A 21 -3.35 25.89 9.82
N PHE A 22 -2.73 26.69 8.97
CA PHE A 22 -3.11 28.07 8.70
C PHE A 22 -3.61 28.17 7.27
N PHE A 23 -4.85 28.64 7.12
CA PHE A 23 -5.54 28.75 5.83
C PHE A 23 -5.80 30.23 5.58
N ASP A 24 -5.31 30.71 4.44
CA ASP A 24 -5.67 32.03 3.94
C ASP A 24 -6.91 31.88 3.09
N LEU A 25 -8.00 32.48 3.53
CA LEU A 25 -9.31 32.42 2.88
C LEU A 25 -9.50 33.75 2.18
N SER A 26 -9.17 33.81 0.89
CA SER A 26 -9.28 35.05 0.12
C SER A 26 -10.71 35.59 0.21
N SER A 27 -10.84 36.84 0.67
CA SER A 27 -12.11 37.48 0.98
C SER A 27 -12.92 37.93 -0.25
N GLY A 28 -12.51 37.54 -1.46
CA GLY A 28 -13.04 38.06 -2.73
C GLY A 28 -14.42 37.53 -3.13
N THR A 29 -14.91 36.47 -2.48
CA THR A 29 -16.22 35.88 -2.75
C THR A 29 -16.89 35.52 -1.43
N HIS A 30 -17.84 36.34 -1.00
CA HIS A 30 -18.63 36.25 0.25
C HIS A 30 -19.54 35.00 0.38
N GLY A 31 -19.16 33.84 -0.16
CA GLY A 31 -20.10 32.72 -0.32
C GLY A 31 -19.80 31.41 0.40
N HIS A 32 -18.59 31.17 0.91
CA HIS A 32 -18.17 29.78 1.12
C HIS A 32 -17.37 29.50 2.39
N ALA A 33 -17.39 30.35 3.42
CA ALA A 33 -16.69 30.07 4.68
C ALA A 33 -17.05 28.69 5.27
N ILE A 34 -18.33 28.31 5.21
CA ILE A 34 -18.80 26.98 5.62
C ILE A 34 -18.20 25.87 4.76
N LEU A 35 -18.21 26.02 3.43
CA LEU A 35 -17.65 25.04 2.51
C LEU A 35 -16.14 24.89 2.69
N THR A 36 -15.42 25.99 2.94
CA THR A 36 -13.99 25.92 3.19
C THR A 36 -13.69 25.26 4.53
N LEU A 37 -14.43 25.58 5.59
CA LEU A 37 -14.30 24.89 6.87
C LEU A 37 -14.59 23.39 6.74
N GLN A 38 -15.62 23.01 5.96
CA GLN A 38 -15.92 21.60 5.66
C GLN A 38 -14.77 20.91 4.91
N THR A 39 -14.15 21.61 3.95
CA THR A 39 -12.99 21.09 3.21
C THR A 39 -11.80 20.86 4.14
N ILE A 40 -11.49 21.84 5.00
CA ILE A 40 -10.42 21.75 5.99
C ILE A 40 -10.68 20.58 6.95
N ALA A 41 -11.90 20.47 7.48
CA ALA A 41 -12.28 19.39 8.39
C ALA A 41 -12.14 18.01 7.70
N THR A 42 -12.59 17.88 6.45
CA THR A 42 -12.47 16.65 5.66
C THR A 42 -11.00 16.27 5.45
N GLN A 43 -10.16 17.25 5.13
CA GLN A 43 -8.71 17.04 5.00
C GLN A 43 -8.10 16.54 6.31
N TRP A 44 -8.48 17.10 7.46
CA TRP A 44 -7.96 16.64 8.75
C TRP A 44 -8.41 15.24 9.11
N LEU A 45 -9.69 14.91 8.88
CA LEU A 45 -10.23 13.57 9.08
C LEU A 45 -9.52 12.53 8.19
N SER A 46 -9.05 12.93 7.00
CA SER A 46 -8.28 12.06 6.12
C SER A 46 -6.94 11.60 6.71
N SER A 47 -6.40 12.30 7.72
CA SER A 47 -5.14 11.92 8.37
C SER A 47 -5.19 10.52 9.01
N SER A 48 -6.38 10.10 9.44
CA SER A 48 -6.61 8.73 9.94
C SER A 48 -6.35 7.66 8.86
N ARG A 49 -6.54 8.01 7.58
CA ARG A 49 -6.32 7.12 6.43
C ARG A 49 -4.85 6.93 6.11
N ASN A 50 -3.95 7.75 6.66
CA ASN A 50 -2.50 7.60 6.46
C ASN A 50 -1.99 6.22 6.88
N MET A 51 -2.61 5.60 7.90
CA MET A 51 -2.27 4.23 8.29
C MET A 51 -2.62 3.22 7.19
N GLU A 52 -3.76 3.38 6.53
CA GLU A 52 -4.16 2.54 5.42
C GLU A 52 -3.22 2.74 4.23
N CYS A 53 -2.90 4.00 3.89
CA CYS A 53 -1.91 4.32 2.85
C CYS A 53 -0.53 3.72 3.15
N ALA A 54 -0.08 3.79 4.41
CA ALA A 54 1.18 3.16 4.82
C ALA A 54 1.14 1.65 4.63
N GLN A 55 0.04 0.98 5.00
CA GLN A 55 -0.12 -0.46 4.77
C GLN A 55 -0.15 -0.80 3.27
N MET A 56 -0.84 -0.01 2.44
CA MET A 56 -0.86 -0.17 0.99
C MET A 56 0.56 -0.04 0.41
N LYS A 57 1.33 0.93 0.88
CA LYS A 57 2.71 1.14 0.45
C LYS A 57 3.63 -0.01 0.85
N LYS A 58 3.54 -0.50 2.09
CA LYS A 58 4.29 -1.70 2.52
C LYS A 58 3.90 -2.95 1.72
N LEU A 59 2.62 -3.11 1.35
CA LEU A 59 2.18 -4.20 0.47
C LEU A 59 2.81 -4.08 -0.93
N ALA A 60 2.80 -2.88 -1.51
CA ALA A 60 3.44 -2.63 -2.80
C ALA A 60 4.94 -2.96 -2.77
N TRP A 61 5.65 -2.48 -1.73
CA TRP A 61 7.06 -2.82 -1.52
C TRP A 61 7.29 -4.33 -1.41
N ARG A 62 6.49 -5.03 -0.60
CA ARG A 62 6.61 -6.49 -0.42
C ARG A 62 6.38 -7.26 -1.73
N LEU A 63 5.47 -6.79 -2.58
CA LEU A 63 5.23 -7.39 -3.89
C LEU A 63 6.39 -7.18 -4.86
N ARG A 64 7.03 -5.99 -4.84
CA ARG A 64 8.23 -5.73 -5.63
C ARG A 64 9.38 -6.62 -5.19
N LYS A 65 9.67 -6.67 -3.88
CA LYS A 65 10.77 -7.47 -3.32
C LYS A 65 10.66 -8.97 -3.63
N ASN A 66 9.45 -9.50 -3.70
CA ASN A 66 9.23 -10.93 -3.96
C ASN A 66 9.26 -11.30 -5.46
N ASN A 67 9.22 -10.32 -6.37
CA ASN A 67 9.44 -10.57 -7.80
C ASN A 67 10.76 -9.88 -8.16
N GLU A 68 11.87 -10.63 -8.12
CA GLU A 68 13.21 -10.11 -8.41
C GLU A 68 13.42 -9.61 -9.85
N ASP A 69 12.37 -9.62 -10.69
CA ASP A 69 12.40 -9.12 -12.06
C ASP A 69 11.18 -8.24 -12.38
N SER A 70 11.46 -7.01 -12.82
CA SER A 70 10.61 -6.03 -13.50
C SER A 70 9.72 -5.10 -12.67
N ASP A 71 10.09 -3.83 -12.82
CA ASP A 71 9.32 -2.61 -12.63
C ASP A 71 7.96 -2.65 -13.32
N ILE A 72 6.97 -2.13 -12.59
CA ILE A 72 5.66 -1.65 -13.06
C ILE A 72 4.69 -2.69 -13.66
N ILE A 73 5.15 -3.82 -14.22
CA ILE A 73 4.33 -4.90 -14.79
C ILE A 73 3.79 -5.83 -13.69
N GLN A 74 3.28 -5.27 -12.59
CA GLN A 74 2.75 -6.03 -11.44
C GLN A 74 1.25 -5.83 -11.23
N LEU A 75 0.61 -4.92 -11.97
CA LEU A 75 -0.84 -4.87 -12.09
C LEU A 75 -1.39 -5.76 -13.20
N ALA A 76 -0.64 -6.06 -14.25
CA ALA A 76 -1.06 -7.05 -15.24
C ALA A 76 -1.18 -8.43 -14.57
N ASP A 77 -2.25 -9.18 -14.84
CA ASP A 77 -2.31 -10.58 -14.43
C ASP A 77 -1.41 -11.38 -15.38
N ARG A 78 -0.14 -11.58 -14.99
CA ARG A 78 0.63 -12.67 -15.61
C ARG A 78 -0.16 -13.96 -15.41
N PRO A 79 -0.26 -14.84 -16.42
CA PRO A 79 -0.78 -16.19 -16.25
C PRO A 79 0.22 -16.98 -15.40
N LYS A 80 0.25 -16.69 -14.09
CA LYS A 80 0.98 -17.51 -13.12
C LYS A 80 0.21 -18.83 -13.00
N GLN A 81 0.97 -19.92 -13.03
CA GLN A 81 0.48 -21.28 -12.88
C GLN A 81 -0.50 -21.35 -11.71
N LYS A 82 -1.63 -22.07 -11.90
CA LYS A 82 -2.56 -22.33 -10.79
C LYS A 82 -1.74 -22.95 -9.66
N PRO A 83 -1.91 -22.51 -8.39
CA PRO A 83 -1.16 -23.10 -7.29
C PRO A 83 -1.38 -24.61 -7.32
N THR A 84 -0.34 -25.40 -7.16
CA THR A 84 -0.44 -26.86 -7.09
C THR A 84 -0.88 -27.33 -5.71
N ASP A 85 -0.72 -26.48 -4.68
CA ASP A 85 -1.03 -26.76 -3.28
C ASP A 85 -2.44 -27.35 -3.07
N SER A 86 -2.54 -28.54 -2.50
CA SER A 86 -3.81 -29.16 -2.13
C SER A 86 -4.38 -28.67 -0.81
N ILE A 87 -3.59 -27.91 -0.02
CA ILE A 87 -3.94 -27.45 1.33
C ILE A 87 -3.76 -25.93 1.49
N CYS A 88 -4.49 -25.33 2.43
CA CYS A 88 -4.34 -23.93 2.77
C CYS A 88 -3.03 -23.66 3.52
N ARG A 89 -2.21 -22.72 3.04
CA ARG A 89 -0.94 -22.31 3.67
C ARG A 89 -1.04 -21.84 5.12
N VAL A 90 -2.22 -21.38 5.56
CA VAL A 90 -2.41 -20.81 6.90
C VAL A 90 -3.02 -21.80 7.88
N CYS A 91 -4.08 -22.51 7.50
CA CYS A 91 -4.80 -23.43 8.40
C CYS A 91 -4.61 -24.90 8.07
N SER A 92 -3.81 -25.23 7.05
CA SER A 92 -3.51 -26.58 6.57
C SER A 92 -4.72 -27.44 6.14
N LYS A 93 -5.93 -26.87 6.12
CA LYS A 93 -7.13 -27.57 5.63
C LYS A 93 -7.01 -27.84 4.13
N SER A 94 -7.33 -29.06 3.73
CA SER A 94 -7.43 -29.43 2.32
C SER A 94 -8.52 -28.63 1.62
N PHE A 95 -8.27 -28.28 0.37
CA PHE A 95 -9.32 -27.78 -0.50
C PHE A 95 -10.16 -28.97 -0.94
N SER A 96 -11.47 -28.91 -0.70
CA SER A 96 -12.38 -29.87 -1.32
C SER A 96 -12.35 -29.71 -2.84
N PHE A 97 -12.75 -30.76 -3.57
CA PHE A 97 -12.81 -30.80 -5.03
C PHE A 97 -13.72 -29.73 -5.68
N LEU A 98 -14.39 -28.90 -4.87
CA LEU A 98 -15.27 -27.84 -5.35
C LEU A 98 -14.47 -26.66 -5.93
N PRO A 99 -14.73 -26.28 -7.20
CA PRO A 99 -14.12 -25.11 -7.82
C PRO A 99 -14.34 -23.83 -7.00
N GLY A 100 -13.34 -22.95 -6.93
CA GLY A 100 -13.50 -21.57 -6.43
C GLY A 100 -13.20 -21.31 -4.94
N ARG A 101 -13.06 -22.34 -4.10
CA ARG A 101 -12.65 -22.19 -2.67
C ARG A 101 -11.17 -21.89 -2.47
N LYS A 102 -10.36 -22.19 -3.48
CA LYS A 102 -8.92 -21.95 -3.50
C LYS A 102 -8.64 -20.55 -4.05
N LYS A 103 -7.94 -19.72 -3.28
CA LYS A 103 -7.39 -18.44 -3.70
C LYS A 103 -5.86 -18.51 -3.65
N THR A 104 -5.19 -17.57 -4.32
CA THR A 104 -3.73 -17.44 -4.29
C THR A 104 -3.36 -16.17 -3.56
N CYS A 105 -2.47 -16.27 -2.57
CA CYS A 105 -1.86 -15.10 -1.95
C CYS A 105 -0.89 -14.45 -2.93
N LYS A 106 -1.03 -13.16 -3.23
CA LYS A 106 -0.14 -12.47 -4.17
C LYS A 106 1.25 -12.16 -3.64
N SER A 107 1.47 -12.25 -2.32
CA SER A 107 2.79 -12.06 -1.73
C SER A 107 3.60 -13.36 -1.73
N CYS A 108 3.04 -14.47 -1.25
CA CYS A 108 3.78 -15.74 -1.14
C CYS A 108 3.45 -16.76 -2.23
N ASP A 109 2.54 -16.45 -3.15
CA ASP A 109 2.05 -17.32 -4.24
C ASP A 109 1.46 -18.69 -3.81
N HIS A 110 1.28 -18.94 -2.52
CA HIS A 110 0.66 -20.16 -2.00
C HIS A 110 -0.88 -20.11 -2.00
N ALA A 111 -1.49 -21.29 -1.98
CA ALA A 111 -2.94 -21.42 -1.89
C ALA A 111 -3.50 -21.11 -0.50
N VAL A 112 -4.64 -20.42 -0.46
CA VAL A 112 -5.34 -20.06 0.76
C VAL A 112 -6.85 -20.17 0.62
N CYS A 113 -7.50 -20.53 1.73
CA CYS A 113 -8.96 -20.56 1.80
C CYS A 113 -9.54 -19.15 2.03
N SER A 114 -10.84 -18.99 1.80
CA SER A 114 -11.52 -17.70 1.97
C SER A 114 -11.41 -17.11 3.38
N ARG A 115 -11.36 -17.94 4.42
CA ARG A 115 -11.24 -17.50 5.82
C ARG A 115 -9.84 -17.03 6.19
N CYS A 116 -8.82 -17.51 5.48
CA CYS A 116 -7.41 -17.19 5.75
C CYS A 116 -6.85 -16.13 4.81
N CYS A 117 -7.71 -15.48 4.02
CA CYS A 117 -7.30 -14.49 3.06
C CYS A 117 -8.14 -13.21 3.17
N VAL A 118 -7.54 -12.09 2.79
CA VAL A 118 -8.19 -10.78 2.72
C VAL A 118 -7.86 -10.15 1.37
N LYS A 119 -8.82 -9.38 0.83
CA LYS A 119 -8.57 -8.53 -0.33
C LYS A 119 -8.10 -7.17 0.15
N LYS A 120 -6.98 -6.68 -0.37
CA LYS A 120 -6.45 -5.34 -0.07
C LYS A 120 -6.21 -4.58 -1.38
N LEU A 121 -6.44 -3.28 -1.34
CA LEU A 121 -6.01 -2.39 -2.40
C LEU A 121 -4.48 -2.25 -2.33
N VAL A 122 -3.84 -2.26 -3.49
CA VAL A 122 -2.42 -1.96 -3.64
C VAL A 122 -2.32 -0.83 -4.66
N CYS A 123 -1.53 0.19 -4.31
CA CYS A 123 -1.31 1.36 -5.14
C CYS A 123 0.18 1.42 -5.51
N VAL A 124 0.49 1.68 -6.77
CA VAL A 124 1.86 1.93 -7.26
C VAL A 124 1.87 3.18 -8.13
N MET A 125 2.99 3.90 -8.15
CA MET A 125 3.18 5.03 -9.06
C MET A 125 3.30 4.48 -10.49
N ALA A 126 2.61 5.11 -11.44
CA ALA A 126 2.71 4.78 -12.85
C ALA A 126 4.05 5.27 -13.44
N PRO A 127 4.47 4.77 -14.62
CA PRO A 127 5.68 5.24 -15.30
C PRO A 127 5.72 6.74 -15.56
N ASP A 128 4.56 7.37 -15.72
CA ASP A 128 4.43 8.81 -15.95
C ASP A 128 4.77 9.67 -14.72
N GLN A 129 5.05 9.03 -13.58
CA GLN A 129 5.35 9.64 -12.28
C GLN A 129 4.28 10.61 -11.75
N CYS A 130 3.09 10.61 -12.36
CA CYS A 130 2.01 11.55 -12.07
C CYS A 130 0.71 10.84 -11.70
N SER A 131 0.49 9.63 -12.21
CA SER A 131 -0.69 8.83 -11.92
C SER A 131 -0.40 7.67 -10.96
N ILE A 132 -1.46 7.24 -10.27
CA ILE A 132 -1.44 6.11 -9.33
C ILE A 132 -2.23 4.96 -9.93
N LEU A 133 -1.60 3.80 -10.05
CA LEU A 133 -2.24 2.57 -10.49
C LEU A 133 -2.74 1.80 -9.27
N GLU A 134 -4.04 1.50 -9.24
CA GLU A 134 -4.69 0.81 -8.13
C GLU A 134 -5.20 -0.58 -8.52
N LYS A 135 -4.94 -1.60 -7.68
CA LYS A 135 -5.52 -2.94 -7.88
C LYS A 135 -5.81 -3.68 -6.59
N LYS A 136 -6.99 -4.28 -6.52
CA LYS A 136 -7.37 -5.19 -5.44
C LYS A 136 -6.66 -6.54 -5.63
N ARG A 137 -5.89 -6.96 -4.62
CA ARG A 137 -5.14 -8.22 -4.60
C ARG A 137 -5.53 -9.04 -3.37
N THR A 138 -5.41 -10.37 -3.47
CA THR A 138 -5.68 -11.30 -2.36
C THR A 138 -4.39 -11.63 -1.63
N PHE A 139 -4.40 -11.55 -0.31
CA PHE A 139 -3.27 -11.88 0.56
C PHE A 139 -3.71 -12.83 1.66
N CYS A 140 -2.81 -13.71 2.10
CA CYS A 140 -3.06 -14.51 3.29
C CYS A 140 -2.90 -13.68 4.56
N SER A 141 -3.58 -14.07 5.65
CA SER A 141 -3.50 -13.37 6.94
C SER A 141 -2.07 -13.29 7.48
N ARG A 142 -1.25 -14.33 7.26
CA ARG A 142 0.16 -14.35 7.66
C ARG A 142 0.98 -13.28 6.95
N CYS A 143 0.89 -13.16 5.61
CA CYS A 143 1.60 -12.11 4.87
C CYS A 143 1.12 -10.71 5.27
N ILE A 144 -0.17 -10.53 5.56
CA ILE A 144 -0.68 -9.24 6.06
C ILE A 144 -0.07 -8.90 7.41
N HIS A 145 -0.02 -9.86 8.34
CA HIS A 145 0.60 -9.66 9.64
C HIS A 145 2.07 -9.26 9.54
N GLU A 146 2.85 -9.99 8.72
CA GLU A 146 4.26 -9.68 8.44
C GLU A 146 4.43 -8.26 7.89
N VAL A 147 3.58 -7.86 6.93
CA VAL A 147 3.62 -6.51 6.33
C VAL A 147 3.28 -5.42 7.33
N VAL A 148 2.26 -5.63 8.18
CA VAL A 148 1.89 -4.66 9.23
C VAL A 148 3.06 -4.44 10.20
N GLN A 149 3.75 -5.53 10.61
CA GLN A 149 4.86 -5.49 11.55
C GLN A 149 6.22 -5.12 10.94
N SER A 150 6.33 -5.00 9.62
CA SER A 150 7.60 -4.63 8.99
C SER A 150 8.03 -3.21 9.38
N ASP A 151 9.34 -2.99 9.53
CA ASP A 151 9.89 -1.68 9.88
C ASP A 151 9.70 -0.68 8.72
N ALA A 152 8.91 0.37 8.98
CA ALA A 152 8.61 1.39 7.99
C ALA A 152 9.83 2.25 7.61
N VAL A 153 10.76 2.48 8.55
CA VAL A 153 11.98 3.26 8.31
C VAL A 153 12.94 2.46 7.44
N ALA A 154 13.11 1.17 7.72
CA ALA A 154 13.92 0.29 6.89
C ALA A 154 13.40 0.23 5.45
N ILE A 155 12.07 0.05 5.28
CA ILE A 155 11.43 0.05 3.95
C ILE A 155 11.65 1.38 3.23
N ALA A 156 11.44 2.52 3.91
CA ALA A 156 11.63 3.83 3.30
C ALA A 156 13.08 4.06 2.86
N ARG A 157 14.07 3.62 3.64
CA ARG A 157 15.49 3.69 3.27
C ARG A 157 15.78 2.83 2.04
N GLU A 158 15.27 1.61 1.99
CA GLU A 158 15.45 0.71 0.84
C GLU A 158 14.85 1.32 -0.43
N GLU A 159 13.62 1.85 -0.37
CA GLU A 159 12.98 2.50 -1.52
C GLU A 159 13.77 3.73 -2.02
N LEU A 160 14.35 4.54 -1.11
CA LEU A 160 15.18 5.68 -1.49
C LEU A 160 16.46 5.26 -2.23
N VAL A 161 17.03 4.10 -1.89
CA VAL A 161 18.21 3.57 -2.60
C VAL A 161 17.81 3.11 -4.00
N THR A 162 16.70 2.39 -4.15
CA THR A 162 16.20 1.95 -5.46
C THR A 162 15.90 3.13 -6.39
N MET A 163 15.22 4.17 -5.91
CA MET A 163 14.91 5.36 -6.72
C MET A 163 16.15 6.09 -7.25
N ARG A 164 17.27 6.06 -6.50
CA ARG A 164 18.53 6.69 -6.94
C ARG A 164 19.14 5.94 -8.11
N HIS A 165 19.11 4.61 -8.10
CA HIS A 165 19.65 3.79 -9.18
C HIS A 165 18.87 3.97 -10.50
N ASP A 166 17.55 4.17 -10.46
CA ASP A 166 16.75 4.45 -11.65
C ASP A 166 17.03 5.85 -12.26
N SER A 167 17.74 6.71 -11.54
CA SER A 167 18.09 8.08 -11.96
C SER A 167 19.48 8.20 -12.57
N ASP A 168 20.32 7.15 -12.50
CA ASP A 168 21.66 7.17 -13.07
C ASP A 168 21.56 7.09 -14.61
N PRO A 169 22.19 8.03 -15.36
CA PRO A 169 22.12 8.01 -16.81
C PRO A 169 22.79 6.74 -17.35
N VAL A 170 22.07 6.01 -18.20
CA VAL A 170 22.64 4.94 -19.02
C VAL A 170 23.69 5.59 -19.93
N GLU A 171 24.96 5.43 -19.60
CA GLU A 171 26.07 5.75 -20.50
C GLU A 171 25.92 4.91 -21.77
N TYR A 172 25.42 5.52 -22.84
CA TYR A 172 25.55 4.96 -24.17
C TYR A 172 27.03 5.09 -24.57
N SER A 173 27.76 3.98 -24.48
CA SER A 173 29.07 3.85 -25.12
C SER A 173 28.87 3.86 -26.63
N LEU A 174 29.43 4.86 -27.31
CA LEU A 174 29.57 4.94 -28.77
C LEU A 174 30.75 4.09 -29.25
#